data_AF-A0A8C0FNQ7-F1
#
_entry.id   AF-A0A8C0FNQ7-F1
#
_cell.length_a   1.000
_cell.length_b   1.000
_cell.length_c   1.000
_cell.angle_alpha   90.00
_cell.angle_beta   90.00
_cell.angle_gamma   90.00
#
_symmetry.space_group_name_H-M   'P 1'
#
loop_
_entity.id
_entity.type
_entity.pdbx_description
1 polymer ?
#
loop_
_entity_poly.entity_id
_entity_poly.type
_entity_poly.pdbx_seq_one_letter_code
_entity_poly.pdbx_strand_id
1 'polypeptide(L)'
;MFHGPRHPSIYDGTSCATVCSCRKLLPSLKTKKPQELVLVIGTGISAAVAPQVPALKSWKGLIQALLDAAIDFDLLEDEESKRFQKCLHEDKNLVHLAHDLIQKLSPRTSNVRSTFFKDCLYEVFDDLESKMEDSGKQLLQSVLHLMENGALVLTTNFDNLLELYAAHQGKHLESLDLTDEKKVLEWAQEKRKLSVLHIHGVYTNPSGIVLHPAGYQNVLRNTEVMREIQKLYENKSFLFLGCGWTVDDTTFQALFLEAVKHKSDLEHFMLVRRGDVDEFKKLRENMLDKGIKVISYGDEYTDLPEYFERLTSEIATRGRAGTGLTGWAGSLSGGFYFPAGCST
;
A
#
# COMPACT_ATOMS: atom_id res chain seq x y z
N MET A 1 -5.47 -34.93 70.14
CA MET A 1 -6.29 -35.63 69.12
C MET A 1 -6.81 -34.59 68.15
N PHE A 2 -6.64 -34.85 66.85
CA PHE A 2 -7.13 -34.07 65.72
C PHE A 2 -8.58 -34.45 65.34
N HIS A 3 -9.17 -33.57 64.52
CA HIS A 3 -10.37 -33.70 63.65
C HIS A 3 -11.73 -33.31 64.27
N GLY A 4 -12.61 -32.55 63.60
CA GLY A 4 -12.81 -32.35 62.16
C GLY A 4 -13.49 -31.00 61.78
N PRO A 5 -14.00 -30.86 60.54
CA PRO A 5 -13.81 -29.67 59.70
C PRO A 5 -14.99 -28.68 59.65
N ARG A 6 -14.73 -27.42 59.28
CA ARG A 6 -15.75 -26.42 58.92
C ARG A 6 -15.80 -26.20 57.40
N HIS A 7 -17.03 -26.17 56.88
CA HIS A 7 -17.42 -25.85 55.51
C HIS A 7 -16.79 -24.55 54.96
N PRO A 8 -16.50 -24.47 53.64
CA PRO A 8 -16.20 -23.20 52.98
C PRO A 8 -17.46 -22.53 52.42
N SER A 9 -17.52 -21.21 52.60
CA SER A 9 -18.53 -20.30 52.06
C SER A 9 -18.25 -19.95 50.58
N ILE A 10 -19.21 -20.31 49.74
CA ILE A 10 -19.85 -19.53 48.66
C ILE A 10 -19.07 -18.31 48.11
N TYR A 11 -18.65 -18.48 46.85
CA TYR A 11 -18.55 -17.53 45.73
C TYR A 11 -17.80 -16.21 45.91
N ASP A 12 -16.57 -16.17 45.38
CA ASP A 12 -15.97 -14.96 44.83
C ASP A 12 -15.77 -15.16 43.32
N GLY A 13 -16.73 -14.66 42.56
CA GLY A 13 -16.75 -14.69 41.10
C GLY A 13 -16.45 -13.31 40.53
N THR A 14 -15.23 -12.81 40.76
CA THR A 14 -14.74 -11.65 40.02
C THR A 14 -14.09 -12.14 38.73
N SER A 15 -14.91 -12.15 37.67
CA SER A 15 -14.47 -12.29 36.29
C SER A 15 -13.37 -11.25 36.03
N CYS A 16 -12.15 -11.72 35.79
CA CYS A 16 -11.08 -10.92 35.24
C CYS A 16 -11.52 -10.46 33.84
N ALA A 17 -12.04 -9.24 33.74
CA ALA A 17 -12.29 -8.59 32.48
C ALA A 17 -10.94 -8.43 31.77
N THR A 18 -10.71 -9.25 30.75
CA THR A 18 -9.59 -9.12 29.83
C THR A 18 -9.68 -7.75 29.18
N VAL A 19 -8.98 -6.76 29.74
CA VAL A 19 -8.74 -5.49 29.05
C VAL A 19 -7.98 -5.86 27.78
N CYS A 20 -8.63 -5.78 26.63
CA CYS A 20 -7.99 -5.89 25.33
C CYS A 20 -7.02 -4.71 25.20
N SER A 21 -5.78 -4.91 25.66
CA SER A 21 -4.74 -3.90 25.59
C SER A 21 -4.38 -3.69 24.13
N CYS A 22 -4.95 -2.64 23.54
CA CYS A 22 -4.49 -2.00 22.32
C CYS A 22 -2.97 -2.18 22.08
N ARG A 23 -2.57 -2.77 20.95
CA ARG A 23 -1.15 -2.98 20.62
C ARG A 23 -0.41 -1.63 20.67
N LYS A 24 0.82 -1.66 21.20
CA LYS A 24 1.67 -0.47 21.30
C LYS A 24 2.27 -0.14 19.94
N LEU A 25 2.35 1.15 19.63
CA LEU A 25 3.03 1.65 18.44
C LEU A 25 4.55 1.58 18.63
N LEU A 26 5.27 1.08 17.63
CA LEU A 26 6.73 1.00 17.66
C LEU A 26 7.34 2.40 17.74
N PRO A 27 8.21 2.71 18.72
CA PRO A 27 8.80 4.04 18.88
C PRO A 27 9.50 4.57 17.63
N SER A 28 10.33 3.76 16.96
CA SER A 28 11.10 4.21 15.79
C SER A 28 10.25 4.48 14.55
N LEU A 29 9.02 3.95 14.49
CA LEU A 29 8.06 4.22 13.42
C LEU A 29 7.18 5.43 13.76
N LYS A 30 6.62 5.50 14.97
CA LYS A 30 5.70 6.60 15.34
C LYS A 30 6.39 7.97 15.44
N THR A 31 7.72 8.00 15.53
CA THR A 31 8.50 9.25 15.54
C THR A 31 8.83 9.80 14.15
N LYS A 32 8.52 9.04 13.09
CA LYS A 32 8.73 9.48 11.69
C LYS A 32 7.80 10.64 11.35
N LYS A 33 8.15 11.38 10.31
CA LYS A 33 7.29 12.39 9.67
C LYS A 33 6.73 11.85 8.36
N PRO A 34 5.56 12.33 7.89
CA PRO A 34 4.96 11.84 6.64
C PRO A 34 5.92 11.91 5.44
N GLN A 35 6.64 13.01 5.25
CA GLN A 35 7.61 13.16 4.16
C GLN A 35 8.83 12.23 4.24
N GLU A 36 9.05 11.56 5.37
CA GLU A 36 10.11 10.54 5.52
C GLU A 36 9.63 9.15 5.08
N LEU A 37 8.37 9.03 4.66
CA LEU A 37 7.73 7.75 4.36
C LEU A 37 7.42 7.57 2.88
N VAL A 38 7.61 6.33 2.44
CA VAL A 38 6.98 5.76 1.24
C VAL A 38 6.07 4.64 1.70
N LEU A 39 4.76 4.78 1.48
CA LEU A 39 3.81 3.72 1.79
C LEU A 39 3.76 2.75 0.61
N VAL A 40 3.96 1.47 0.91
CA VAL A 40 3.76 0.38 -0.07
C VAL A 40 2.44 -0.29 0.26
N ILE A 41 1.46 -0.11 -0.61
CA ILE A 41 0.13 -0.69 -0.47
C ILE A 41 0.11 -2.03 -1.21
N GLY A 42 -0.17 -3.11 -0.50
CA GLY A 42 -0.32 -4.45 -1.05
C GLY A 42 -1.77 -4.90 -1.13
N THR A 43 -1.98 -6.08 -1.71
CA THR A 43 -3.30 -6.69 -1.91
C THR A 43 -4.08 -6.87 -0.61
N GLY A 44 -3.41 -7.03 0.53
CA GLY A 44 -4.08 -7.12 1.83
C GLY A 44 -4.86 -5.86 2.21
N ILE A 45 -4.49 -4.69 1.69
CA ILE A 45 -5.26 -3.45 1.88
C ILE A 45 -6.50 -3.46 1.00
N SER A 46 -6.37 -3.76 -0.30
CA SER A 46 -7.52 -3.88 -1.20
C SER A 46 -8.54 -4.91 -0.69
N ALA A 47 -8.05 -6.06 -0.20
CA ALA A 47 -8.88 -7.10 0.40
C ALA A 47 -9.59 -6.65 1.69
N ALA A 48 -8.97 -5.78 2.49
CA ALA A 48 -9.60 -5.22 3.68
C ALA A 48 -10.58 -4.08 3.36
N VAL A 49 -10.38 -3.39 2.23
CA VAL A 49 -11.24 -2.30 1.79
C VAL A 49 -12.53 -2.81 1.17
N ALA A 50 -12.44 -3.83 0.32
CA ALA A 50 -13.58 -4.42 -0.37
C ALA A 50 -13.51 -5.96 -0.28
N PRO A 51 -13.75 -6.54 0.91
CA PRO A 51 -13.61 -7.97 1.17
C PRO A 51 -14.63 -8.85 0.45
N GLN A 52 -15.67 -8.29 -0.16
CA GLN A 52 -16.59 -9.01 -1.02
C GLN A 52 -16.05 -9.23 -2.43
N VAL A 53 -14.99 -8.52 -2.86
CA VAL A 53 -14.43 -8.63 -4.22
C VAL A 53 -13.33 -9.69 -4.26
N PRO A 54 -13.55 -10.87 -4.88
CA PRO A 54 -12.57 -11.95 -4.86
C PRO A 54 -11.27 -11.61 -5.59
N ALA A 55 -11.35 -10.81 -6.65
CA ALA A 55 -10.21 -10.37 -7.44
C ALA A 55 -9.18 -9.57 -6.63
N LEU A 56 -9.60 -8.91 -5.54
CA LEU A 56 -8.74 -8.13 -4.66
C LEU A 56 -8.08 -8.96 -3.56
N LYS A 57 -8.39 -10.24 -3.43
CA LYS A 57 -7.87 -11.08 -2.33
C LYS A 57 -6.60 -11.82 -2.67
N SER A 58 -6.41 -12.17 -3.95
CA SER A 58 -5.28 -12.98 -4.38
C SER A 58 -5.09 -12.92 -5.89
N TRP A 59 -3.88 -13.25 -6.33
CA TRP A 59 -3.57 -13.41 -7.74
C TRP A 59 -4.44 -14.47 -8.44
N LYS A 60 -4.69 -15.60 -7.77
CA LYS A 60 -5.62 -16.63 -8.26
C LYS A 60 -7.03 -16.07 -8.44
N GLY A 61 -7.52 -15.31 -7.46
CA GLY A 61 -8.82 -14.66 -7.51
C GLY A 61 -8.94 -13.66 -8.66
N LEU A 62 -7.88 -12.89 -8.94
CA LEU A 62 -7.84 -11.98 -10.08
C LEU A 62 -7.87 -12.73 -11.42
N ILE A 63 -7.05 -13.77 -11.58
CA ILE A 63 -7.07 -14.57 -12.82
C ILE A 63 -8.42 -15.24 -13.01
N GLN A 64 -9.02 -15.77 -11.94
CA GLN A 64 -10.35 -16.37 -11.98
C GLN A 64 -11.38 -15.35 -12.47
N ALA A 65 -11.42 -14.15 -11.87
CA ALA A 65 -12.37 -13.12 -12.26
C ALA A 65 -12.18 -12.64 -13.72
N LEU A 66 -10.93 -12.54 -14.18
CA LEU A 66 -10.63 -12.22 -15.58
C LEU A 66 -11.08 -13.33 -16.54
N LEU A 67 -10.91 -14.59 -16.14
CA LEU A 67 -11.35 -15.74 -16.91
C LEU A 67 -12.88 -15.82 -16.97
N ASP A 68 -13.55 -15.57 -15.86
CA ASP A 68 -15.02 -15.55 -15.78
C ASP A 68 -15.58 -14.43 -16.68
N ALA A 69 -15.05 -13.20 -16.58
CA ALA A 69 -15.45 -12.10 -17.46
C ALA A 69 -15.18 -12.42 -18.95
N ALA A 70 -14.08 -13.11 -19.25
CA ALA A 70 -13.78 -13.53 -20.62
C ALA A 70 -14.78 -14.57 -21.16
N ILE A 71 -15.24 -15.48 -20.30
CA ILE A 71 -16.28 -16.46 -20.63
C ILE A 71 -17.62 -15.76 -20.82
N ASP A 72 -18.00 -14.86 -19.92
CA ASP A 72 -19.28 -14.14 -19.97
C ASP A 72 -19.40 -13.23 -21.20
N PHE A 73 -18.26 -12.75 -21.73
CA PHE A 73 -18.20 -11.99 -22.98
C PHE A 73 -17.99 -12.86 -24.23
N ASP A 74 -18.08 -14.19 -24.13
CA ASP A 74 -17.89 -15.15 -25.23
C ASP A 74 -16.53 -14.98 -25.96
N LEU A 75 -15.46 -14.63 -25.22
CA LEU A 75 -14.13 -14.34 -25.79
C LEU A 75 -13.24 -15.59 -25.93
N LEU A 76 -13.67 -16.72 -25.38
CA LEU A 76 -12.92 -17.97 -25.33
C LEU A 76 -13.79 -19.13 -25.81
N GLU A 77 -13.21 -20.05 -26.59
CA GLU A 77 -13.89 -21.29 -26.96
C GLU A 77 -14.03 -22.23 -25.75
N ASP A 78 -15.04 -23.10 -25.75
CA ASP A 78 -15.33 -24.05 -24.66
C ASP A 78 -14.13 -24.89 -24.21
N GLU A 79 -13.32 -25.35 -25.18
CA GLU A 79 -12.12 -26.16 -24.89
C GLU A 79 -11.02 -25.33 -24.23
N GLU A 80 -10.85 -24.07 -24.67
CA GLU A 80 -9.88 -23.13 -24.11
C GLU A 80 -10.26 -22.75 -22.68
N SER A 81 -11.53 -22.42 -22.44
CA SER A 81 -12.07 -22.11 -21.12
C SER A 81 -11.84 -23.26 -20.14
N LYS A 82 -12.12 -24.50 -20.54
CA LYS A 82 -11.84 -25.70 -19.72
C LYS A 82 -10.35 -25.88 -19.42
N ARG A 83 -9.47 -25.59 -20.39
CA ARG A 83 -8.02 -25.65 -20.20
C ARG A 83 -7.54 -24.60 -19.20
N PHE A 84 -7.95 -23.34 -19.36
CA PHE A 84 -7.59 -22.26 -18.42
C PHE A 84 -8.09 -22.57 -17.01
N GLN A 85 -9.35 -23.00 -16.87
CA GLN A 85 -9.91 -23.39 -15.57
C GLN A 85 -9.10 -24.53 -14.94
N LYS A 86 -8.79 -25.59 -15.70
CA LYS A 86 -7.99 -26.71 -15.16
C LYS A 86 -6.61 -26.25 -14.66
N CYS A 87 -5.89 -25.44 -15.45
CA CYS A 87 -4.58 -24.92 -15.04
C CYS A 87 -4.67 -24.06 -13.77
N LEU A 88 -5.73 -23.24 -13.65
CA LEU A 88 -5.98 -22.41 -12.48
C LEU A 88 -6.30 -23.24 -11.23
N HIS A 89 -7.05 -24.34 -11.38
CA HIS A 89 -7.36 -25.25 -10.28
C HIS A 89 -6.12 -26.00 -9.77
N GLU A 90 -5.17 -26.32 -10.66
CA GLU A 90 -3.93 -27.00 -10.30
C GLU A 90 -2.90 -26.08 -9.61
N ASP A 91 -3.15 -24.77 -9.53
CA ASP A 91 -2.26 -23.76 -8.92
C ASP A 91 -0.82 -23.73 -9.48
N LYS A 92 -0.63 -24.24 -10.70
CA LYS A 92 0.69 -24.29 -11.35
C LYS A 92 0.92 -23.06 -12.21
N ASN A 93 2.06 -22.39 -11.97
CA ASN A 93 2.59 -21.34 -12.85
C ASN A 93 1.59 -20.21 -13.17
N LEU A 94 0.91 -19.67 -12.15
CA LEU A 94 -0.12 -18.64 -12.33
C LEU A 94 0.33 -17.42 -13.14
N VAL A 95 1.62 -17.07 -13.11
CA VAL A 95 2.19 -15.98 -13.93
C VAL A 95 2.11 -16.33 -15.42
N HIS A 96 2.50 -17.55 -15.81
CA HIS A 96 2.38 -18.00 -17.19
C HIS A 96 0.93 -18.10 -17.63
N LEU A 97 0.06 -18.61 -16.75
CA LEU A 97 -1.38 -18.67 -17.03
C LEU A 97 -1.98 -17.29 -17.30
N ALA A 98 -1.66 -16.31 -16.46
CA ALA A 98 -2.12 -14.94 -16.63
C ALA A 98 -1.55 -14.31 -17.91
N HIS A 99 -0.28 -14.58 -18.24
CA HIS A 99 0.33 -14.12 -19.48
C HIS A 99 -0.41 -14.66 -20.71
N ASP A 100 -0.67 -15.97 -20.75
CA ASP A 100 -1.38 -16.63 -21.85
C ASP A 100 -2.81 -16.09 -22.00
N LEU A 101 -3.51 -15.88 -20.87
CA LEU A 101 -4.85 -15.30 -20.87
C LEU A 101 -4.84 -13.86 -21.43
N ILE A 102 -3.91 -13.01 -20.98
CA ILE A 102 -3.78 -11.64 -21.51
C ILE A 102 -3.48 -11.64 -23.00
N GLN A 103 -2.58 -12.51 -23.48
CA GLN A 103 -2.27 -12.59 -24.91
C GLN A 103 -3.52 -12.95 -25.73
N LYS A 104 -4.32 -13.90 -25.23
CA LYS A 104 -5.57 -14.31 -25.87
C LYS A 104 -6.61 -13.18 -25.87
N LEU A 105 -6.72 -12.41 -24.78
CA LEU A 105 -7.61 -11.25 -24.66
C LEU A 105 -7.07 -9.99 -25.35
N SER A 106 -5.83 -9.99 -25.80
CA SER A 106 -5.19 -8.86 -26.48
C SER A 106 -4.61 -9.25 -27.85
N PRO A 107 -5.41 -9.86 -28.76
CA PRO A 107 -4.90 -10.31 -30.04
C PRO A 107 -4.33 -9.13 -30.83
N ARG A 108 -3.11 -9.28 -31.34
CA ARG A 108 -2.47 -8.30 -32.21
C ARG A 108 -2.88 -8.57 -33.65
N THR A 109 -3.81 -7.78 -34.18
CA THR A 109 -4.05 -7.73 -35.63
C THR A 109 -3.23 -6.59 -36.23
N SER A 110 -2.91 -6.66 -37.53
CA SER A 110 -2.00 -5.72 -38.20
C SER A 110 -2.44 -4.25 -38.13
N ASN A 111 -3.73 -3.98 -37.93
CA ASN A 111 -4.29 -2.62 -38.02
C ASN A 111 -5.13 -2.18 -36.80
N VAL A 112 -5.51 -3.08 -35.88
CA VAL A 112 -6.34 -2.74 -34.70
C VAL A 112 -5.86 -3.50 -33.46
N ARG A 113 -5.66 -2.78 -32.35
CA ARG A 113 -5.43 -3.38 -31.03
C ARG A 113 -6.78 -3.67 -30.39
N SER A 114 -7.03 -4.94 -30.04
CA SER A 114 -8.25 -5.32 -29.33
C SER A 114 -8.34 -4.62 -27.96
N THR A 115 -9.57 -4.32 -27.54
CA THR A 115 -9.90 -3.81 -26.20
C THR A 115 -10.41 -4.90 -25.25
N PHE A 116 -10.54 -6.16 -25.68
CA PHE A 116 -11.19 -7.19 -24.85
C PHE A 116 -10.55 -7.35 -23.47
N PHE A 117 -9.22 -7.33 -23.36
CA PHE A 117 -8.56 -7.35 -22.06
C PHE A 117 -8.91 -6.15 -21.18
N LYS A 118 -9.04 -4.96 -21.78
CA LYS A 118 -9.54 -3.77 -21.09
C LYS A 118 -10.95 -4.04 -20.60
N ASP A 119 -11.83 -4.50 -21.47
CA ASP A 119 -13.26 -4.68 -21.16
C ASP A 119 -13.44 -5.70 -20.02
N CYS A 120 -12.68 -6.80 -20.02
CA CYS A 120 -12.65 -7.76 -18.89
C CYS A 120 -12.15 -7.12 -17.58
N LEU A 121 -11.09 -6.30 -17.63
CA LEU A 121 -10.60 -5.61 -16.43
C LEU A 121 -11.62 -4.62 -15.86
N TYR A 122 -12.30 -3.89 -16.74
CA TYR A 122 -13.36 -2.98 -16.33
C TYR A 122 -14.51 -3.74 -15.66
N GLU A 123 -14.91 -4.89 -16.20
CA GLU A 123 -15.93 -5.76 -15.56
C GLU A 123 -15.48 -6.22 -14.16
N VAL A 124 -14.25 -6.73 -14.05
CA VAL A 124 -13.70 -7.24 -12.78
C VAL A 124 -13.64 -6.16 -11.69
N PHE A 125 -13.29 -4.93 -12.08
CA PHE A 125 -13.16 -3.79 -11.19
C PHE A 125 -14.31 -2.79 -11.30
N ASP A 126 -15.45 -3.23 -11.83
CA ASP A 126 -16.62 -2.36 -11.93
C ASP A 126 -17.18 -2.09 -10.54
N ASP A 127 -17.71 -0.87 -10.37
CA ASP A 127 -18.41 -0.44 -9.16
C ASP A 127 -17.64 -0.72 -7.84
N LEU A 128 -16.31 -0.58 -7.86
CA LEU A 128 -15.48 -0.77 -6.65
C LEU A 128 -15.83 0.22 -5.53
N GLU A 129 -16.30 1.42 -5.88
CA GLU A 129 -16.67 2.46 -4.92
C GLU A 129 -17.81 2.03 -4.01
N SER A 130 -18.88 1.43 -4.57
CA SER A 130 -20.02 0.93 -3.78
C SER A 130 -19.63 -0.26 -2.88
N LYS A 131 -18.55 -0.96 -3.24
CA LYS A 131 -18.06 -2.15 -2.54
C LYS A 131 -17.11 -1.83 -1.38
N MET A 132 -16.75 -0.57 -1.15
CA MET A 132 -15.89 -0.20 -0.03
C MET A 132 -16.64 -0.28 1.32
N GLU A 133 -16.14 -1.08 2.24
CA GLU A 133 -16.64 -1.15 3.63
C GLU A 133 -16.10 0.02 4.48
N ASP A 134 -16.80 0.37 5.56
CA ASP A 134 -16.47 1.53 6.39
C ASP A 134 -15.10 1.43 7.08
N SER A 135 -14.74 0.25 7.59
CA SER A 135 -13.39 -0.03 8.12
C SER A 135 -12.31 0.10 7.04
N GLY A 136 -12.65 -0.26 5.80
CA GLY A 136 -11.83 -0.05 4.61
C GLY A 136 -11.60 1.42 4.32
N LYS A 137 -12.67 2.21 4.33
CA LYS A 137 -12.63 3.67 4.13
C LYS A 137 -11.76 4.35 5.20
N GLN A 138 -11.85 3.94 6.46
CA GLN A 138 -11.00 4.45 7.55
C GLN A 138 -9.50 4.19 7.29
N LEU A 139 -9.18 3.01 6.75
CA LEU A 139 -7.81 2.66 6.37
C LEU A 139 -7.30 3.55 5.23
N LEU A 140 -8.10 3.74 4.17
CA LEU A 140 -7.77 4.64 3.06
C LEU A 140 -7.68 6.10 3.50
N GLN A 141 -8.52 6.53 4.45
CA GLN A 141 -8.46 7.86 5.05
C GLN A 141 -7.12 8.11 5.72
N SER A 142 -6.62 7.13 6.47
CA SER A 142 -5.30 7.21 7.12
C SER A 142 -4.17 7.30 6.10
N VAL A 143 -4.24 6.52 5.01
CA VAL A 143 -3.28 6.61 3.89
C VAL A 143 -3.31 7.99 3.24
N LEU A 144 -4.50 8.47 2.88
CA LEU A 144 -4.71 9.79 2.27
C LEU A 144 -4.21 10.92 3.18
N HIS A 145 -4.44 10.82 4.49
CA HIS A 145 -3.95 11.80 5.45
C HIS A 145 -2.41 11.89 5.45
N LEU A 146 -1.70 10.76 5.40
CA LEU A 146 -0.24 10.77 5.29
C LEU A 146 0.23 11.36 3.96
N MET A 147 -0.46 11.06 2.85
CA MET A 147 -0.14 11.63 1.53
C MET A 147 -0.30 13.14 1.49
N GLU A 148 -1.38 13.67 2.05
CA GLU A 148 -1.62 15.11 2.14
C GLU A 148 -0.53 15.84 2.94
N ASN A 149 0.14 15.14 3.86
CA ASN A 149 1.25 15.67 4.63
C ASN A 149 2.64 15.31 4.04
N GLY A 150 2.70 14.71 2.85
CA GLY A 150 3.94 14.54 2.08
C GLY A 150 4.47 13.11 1.95
N ALA A 151 3.76 12.08 2.45
CA ALA A 151 4.15 10.70 2.18
C ALA A 151 3.94 10.37 0.69
N LEU A 152 4.87 9.61 0.11
CA LEU A 152 4.69 9.01 -1.21
C LEU A 152 3.95 7.69 -1.09
N VAL A 153 3.23 7.28 -2.14
CA VAL A 153 2.53 5.99 -2.18
C VAL A 153 2.83 5.26 -3.47
N LEU A 154 3.12 3.98 -3.36
CA LEU A 154 3.21 3.05 -4.46
C LEU A 154 2.47 1.76 -4.14
N THR A 155 2.08 1.03 -5.17
CA THR A 155 1.35 -0.23 -5.07
C THR A 155 1.76 -1.19 -6.17
N THR A 156 1.62 -2.49 -5.91
CA THR A 156 1.69 -3.55 -6.92
C THR A 156 0.29 -4.02 -7.36
N ASN A 157 -0.77 -3.43 -6.80
CA ASN A 157 -2.15 -3.77 -7.14
C ASN A 157 -2.60 -3.07 -8.42
N PHE A 158 -3.55 -3.68 -9.13
CA PHE A 158 -4.14 -3.13 -10.36
C PHE A 158 -5.34 -2.21 -10.10
N ASP A 159 -6.00 -2.35 -8.96
CA ASP A 159 -7.13 -1.51 -8.55
C ASP A 159 -6.69 -0.07 -8.25
N ASN A 160 -7.65 0.87 -8.22
CA ASN A 160 -7.44 2.28 -7.89
C ASN A 160 -8.29 2.71 -6.67
N LEU A 161 -8.50 1.82 -5.70
CA LEU A 161 -9.40 2.04 -4.56
C LEU A 161 -9.06 3.32 -3.78
N LEU A 162 -7.76 3.61 -3.61
CA LEU A 162 -7.30 4.79 -2.90
C LEU A 162 -7.68 6.07 -3.66
N GLU A 163 -7.55 6.07 -4.98
CA GLU A 163 -7.90 7.19 -5.84
C GLU A 163 -9.41 7.40 -5.93
N LEU A 164 -10.20 6.33 -6.06
CA LEU A 164 -11.66 6.39 -6.00
C LEU A 164 -12.13 6.98 -4.66
N TYR A 165 -11.59 6.47 -3.55
CA TYR A 165 -11.90 7.01 -2.22
C TYR A 165 -11.52 8.50 -2.12
N ALA A 166 -10.34 8.88 -2.59
CA ALA A 166 -9.92 10.27 -2.53
C ALA A 166 -10.80 11.19 -3.41
N ALA A 167 -11.22 10.73 -4.59
CA ALA A 167 -12.17 11.45 -5.43
C ALA A 167 -13.50 11.70 -4.70
N HIS A 168 -14.00 10.69 -3.99
CA HIS A 168 -15.19 10.82 -3.14
C HIS A 168 -14.99 11.85 -2.00
N GLN A 169 -13.77 12.00 -1.49
CA GLN A 169 -13.40 13.05 -0.53
C GLN A 169 -13.13 14.43 -1.18
N GLY A 170 -13.40 14.59 -2.48
CA GLY A 170 -13.16 15.84 -3.21
C GLY A 170 -11.68 16.10 -3.51
N LYS A 171 -10.85 15.05 -3.54
CA LYS A 171 -9.41 15.11 -3.81
C LYS A 171 -9.10 14.39 -5.11
N HIS A 172 -8.22 14.98 -5.93
CA HIS A 172 -7.78 14.33 -7.15
C HIS A 172 -6.40 13.68 -6.91
N LEU A 173 -6.36 12.34 -6.96
CA LEU A 173 -5.11 11.58 -6.99
C LEU A 173 -4.82 11.17 -8.43
N GLU A 174 -3.58 11.35 -8.88
CA GLU A 174 -3.13 10.86 -10.19
C GLU A 174 -2.57 9.44 -10.06
N SER A 175 -3.10 8.48 -10.82
CA SER A 175 -2.49 7.16 -10.97
C SER A 175 -1.34 7.24 -11.99
N LEU A 176 -0.16 6.77 -11.58
CA LEU A 176 1.03 6.68 -12.41
C LEU A 176 1.37 5.22 -12.63
N ASP A 177 1.96 4.89 -13.76
CA ASP A 177 2.56 3.58 -14.01
C ASP A 177 3.97 3.74 -14.59
N LEU A 178 4.68 2.62 -14.67
CA LEU A 178 6.06 2.61 -15.15
C LEU A 178 6.19 2.90 -16.65
N THR A 179 5.12 3.07 -17.42
CA THR A 179 5.24 3.37 -18.85
C THR A 179 5.56 4.84 -19.14
N ASP A 180 5.27 5.76 -18.21
CA ASP A 180 5.59 7.18 -18.33
C ASP A 180 6.82 7.55 -17.48
N GLU A 181 8.01 7.33 -18.04
CA GLU A 181 9.31 7.58 -17.38
C GLU A 181 9.43 9.00 -16.82
N LYS A 182 8.88 10.00 -17.51
CA LYS A 182 8.93 11.39 -17.07
C LYS A 182 8.11 11.60 -15.79
N LYS A 183 6.87 11.07 -15.76
CA LYS A 183 6.04 11.17 -14.56
C LYS A 183 6.63 10.39 -13.41
N VAL A 184 7.18 9.20 -13.65
CA VAL A 184 7.86 8.40 -12.64
C VAL A 184 9.07 9.15 -12.06
N LEU A 185 9.88 9.79 -12.91
CA LEU A 185 11.01 10.61 -12.46
C LEU A 185 10.55 11.79 -11.60
N GLU A 186 9.52 12.52 -12.03
CA GLU A 186 8.97 13.65 -11.28
C GLU A 186 8.33 13.22 -9.94
N TRP A 187 7.72 12.03 -9.90
CA TRP A 187 7.23 11.41 -8.67
C TRP A 187 8.37 11.05 -7.72
N ALA A 188 9.42 10.40 -8.22
CA ALA A 188 10.58 10.02 -7.41
C ALA A 188 11.36 11.25 -6.88
N GLN A 189 11.30 12.36 -7.61
CA GLN A 189 11.83 13.67 -7.18
C GLN A 189 10.87 14.45 -6.27
N GLU A 190 9.74 13.86 -5.87
CA GLU A 190 8.71 14.49 -5.01
C GLU A 190 8.07 15.76 -5.61
N LYS A 191 8.15 15.94 -6.94
CA LYS A 191 7.54 17.06 -7.65
C LYS A 191 6.06 16.82 -7.96
N ARG A 192 5.61 15.56 -7.92
CA ARG A 192 4.21 15.15 -8.08
C ARG A 192 3.61 14.74 -6.75
N LYS A 193 2.90 15.67 -6.11
CA LYS A 193 2.13 15.40 -4.89
C LYS A 193 0.81 14.73 -5.24
N LEU A 194 0.24 13.99 -4.29
CA LEU A 194 -1.06 13.31 -4.44
C LEU A 194 -1.13 12.44 -5.70
N SER A 195 -0.19 11.51 -5.82
CA SER A 195 -0.16 10.52 -6.89
C SER A 195 0.27 9.17 -6.36
N VAL A 196 -0.21 8.11 -7.02
CA VAL A 196 0.03 6.71 -6.65
C VAL A 196 0.81 6.06 -7.79
N LEU A 197 1.99 5.50 -7.48
CA LEU A 197 2.76 4.73 -8.46
C LEU A 197 2.32 3.26 -8.47
N HIS A 198 1.66 2.83 -9.53
CA HIS A 198 1.32 1.42 -9.79
C HIS A 198 2.46 0.74 -10.54
N ILE A 199 3.25 -0.05 -9.80
CA ILE A 199 4.37 -0.80 -10.36
C ILE A 199 3.87 -1.73 -11.48
N HIS A 200 2.75 -2.43 -11.25
CA HIS A 200 2.17 -3.36 -12.22
C HIS A 200 1.23 -2.75 -13.27
N GLY A 201 1.06 -1.43 -13.24
CA GLY A 201 0.02 -0.73 -13.98
C GLY A 201 -1.33 -0.73 -13.24
N VAL A 202 -2.28 0.03 -13.78
CA VAL A 202 -3.61 0.25 -13.20
C VAL A 202 -4.68 -0.14 -14.22
N TYR A 203 -5.81 -0.70 -13.78
CA TYR A 203 -6.85 -1.22 -14.69
C TYR A 203 -7.47 -0.15 -15.59
N THR A 204 -7.48 1.11 -15.16
CA THR A 204 -7.93 2.27 -15.94
C THR A 204 -6.97 2.61 -17.09
N ASN A 205 -5.73 2.11 -17.05
CA ASN A 205 -4.75 2.19 -18.14
C ASN A 205 -4.21 0.79 -18.51
N PRO A 206 -5.02 -0.06 -19.16
CA PRO A 206 -4.69 -1.46 -19.43
C PRO A 206 -3.49 -1.65 -20.37
N SER A 207 -3.14 -0.64 -21.16
CA SER A 207 -1.95 -0.67 -22.02
C SER A 207 -0.65 -0.63 -21.22
N GLY A 208 -0.69 -0.11 -19.98
CA GLY A 208 0.43 -0.05 -19.04
C GLY A 208 0.56 -1.26 -18.13
N ILE A 209 -0.39 -2.21 -18.18
CA ILE A 209 -0.34 -3.42 -17.36
C ILE A 209 0.72 -4.38 -17.88
N VAL A 210 1.59 -4.81 -16.96
CA VAL A 210 2.66 -5.76 -17.25
C VAL A 210 2.75 -6.79 -16.12
N LEU A 211 2.58 -8.06 -16.47
CA LEU A 211 2.65 -9.18 -15.50
C LEU A 211 4.02 -9.86 -15.44
N HIS A 212 4.98 -9.40 -16.25
CA HIS A 212 6.31 -10.01 -16.36
C HIS A 212 7.40 -8.94 -16.39
N PRO A 213 8.52 -9.10 -15.65
CA PRO A 213 9.59 -8.09 -15.58
C PRO A 213 10.13 -7.61 -16.93
N ALA A 214 10.07 -8.47 -17.96
CA ALA A 214 10.46 -8.11 -19.33
C ALA A 214 9.69 -6.90 -19.90
N GLY A 215 8.47 -6.62 -19.43
CA GLY A 215 7.71 -5.45 -19.86
C GLY A 215 8.21 -4.12 -19.28
N TYR A 216 9.10 -4.13 -18.29
CA TYR A 216 9.67 -2.91 -17.67
C TYR A 216 11.11 -2.59 -18.12
N GLN A 217 11.62 -3.27 -19.15
CA GLN A 217 13.01 -3.13 -19.58
C GLN A 217 13.42 -1.67 -19.89
N ASN A 218 12.49 -0.83 -20.36
CA ASN A 218 12.79 0.59 -20.63
C ASN A 218 13.11 1.34 -19.34
N VAL A 219 12.22 1.28 -18.33
CA VAL A 219 12.45 1.89 -17.02
C VAL A 219 13.66 1.32 -16.32
N LEU A 220 13.79 -0.01 -16.29
CA LEU A 220 14.90 -0.68 -15.62
C LEU A 220 16.27 -0.35 -16.25
N ARG A 221 16.29 0.10 -17.51
CA ARG A 221 17.50 0.56 -18.21
C ARG A 221 17.68 2.08 -18.15
N ASN A 222 16.65 2.84 -17.81
CA ASN A 222 16.76 4.29 -17.62
C ASN A 222 17.51 4.58 -16.31
N THR A 223 18.81 4.86 -16.44
CA THR A 223 19.70 5.09 -15.30
C THR A 223 19.29 6.29 -14.44
N GLU A 224 18.65 7.31 -15.03
CA GLU A 224 18.20 8.48 -14.26
C GLU A 224 16.99 8.14 -13.39
N VAL A 225 15.98 7.50 -13.98
CA VAL A 225 14.79 7.05 -13.25
C VAL A 225 15.17 6.07 -12.14
N MET A 226 15.97 5.06 -12.47
CA MET A 226 16.42 4.06 -11.49
C MET A 226 17.20 4.69 -10.35
N ARG A 227 18.06 5.68 -10.62
CA ARG A 227 18.84 6.40 -9.60
C ARG A 227 17.92 7.14 -8.61
N GLU A 228 16.90 7.86 -9.09
CA GLU A 228 15.97 8.56 -8.19
C GLU A 228 15.04 7.59 -7.43
N ILE A 229 14.58 6.50 -8.07
CA ILE A 229 13.80 5.45 -7.40
C ILE A 229 14.61 4.80 -6.26
N GLN A 230 15.87 4.42 -6.54
CA GLN A 230 16.74 3.80 -5.54
C GLN A 230 17.05 4.75 -4.38
N LYS A 231 17.26 6.03 -4.69
CA LYS A 231 17.47 7.08 -3.70
C LYS A 231 16.29 7.20 -2.72
N LEU A 232 15.06 6.90 -3.14
CA LEU A 232 13.92 6.84 -2.20
C LEU A 232 14.14 5.75 -1.15
N TYR A 233 14.57 4.55 -1.55
CA TYR A 233 14.80 3.45 -0.62
C TYR A 233 15.98 3.74 0.33
N GLU A 234 17.00 4.45 -0.15
CA GLU A 234 18.14 4.84 0.68
C GLU A 234 17.79 5.92 1.73
N ASN A 235 16.86 6.84 1.40
CA ASN A 235 16.62 8.06 2.20
C ASN A 235 15.23 8.15 2.86
N LYS A 236 14.29 7.26 2.50
CA LYS A 236 12.95 7.22 3.10
C LYS A 236 12.63 5.84 3.67
N SER A 237 11.94 5.84 4.82
CA SER A 237 11.48 4.62 5.45
C SER A 237 10.27 4.08 4.69
N PHE A 238 10.39 2.87 4.15
CA PHE A 238 9.26 2.22 3.49
C PHE A 238 8.36 1.59 4.56
N LEU A 239 7.06 1.88 4.47
CA LEU A 239 6.03 1.28 5.32
C LEU A 239 5.14 0.39 4.48
N PHE A 240 5.35 -0.93 4.61
CA PHE A 240 4.62 -1.97 3.90
C PHE A 240 3.31 -2.28 4.62
N LEU A 241 2.20 -2.13 3.91
CA LEU A 241 0.83 -2.30 4.39
C LEU A 241 0.12 -3.35 3.53
N GLY A 242 -0.27 -4.49 4.12
CA GLY A 242 -0.94 -5.56 3.37
C GLY A 242 -0.06 -6.26 2.32
N CYS A 243 1.26 -6.18 2.48
CA CYS A 243 2.26 -6.67 1.52
C CYS A 243 2.71 -8.11 1.81
N GLY A 244 1.80 -9.08 1.69
CA GLY A 244 2.14 -10.50 1.93
C GLY A 244 3.18 -11.04 0.94
N TRP A 245 3.04 -10.70 -0.35
CA TRP A 245 3.90 -11.19 -1.44
C TRP A 245 4.69 -10.09 -2.15
N THR A 246 4.38 -8.81 -1.90
CA THR A 246 5.00 -7.67 -2.60
C THR A 246 6.52 -7.63 -2.45
N VAL A 247 7.05 -8.05 -1.30
CA VAL A 247 8.51 -8.08 -1.05
C VAL A 247 9.23 -9.19 -1.84
N ASP A 248 8.48 -10.19 -2.29
CA ASP A 248 8.99 -11.27 -3.15
C ASP A 248 8.73 -11.00 -4.64
N ASP A 249 8.07 -9.88 -4.98
CA ASP A 249 7.92 -9.46 -6.37
C ASP A 249 9.26 -9.08 -6.99
N THR A 250 9.58 -9.71 -8.11
CA THR A 250 10.86 -9.54 -8.82
C THR A 250 11.07 -8.12 -9.37
N THR A 251 10.00 -7.44 -9.79
CA THR A 251 10.10 -6.06 -10.29
C THR A 251 10.35 -5.11 -9.12
N PHE A 252 9.61 -5.26 -8.03
CA PHE A 252 9.83 -4.51 -6.79
C PHE A 252 11.24 -4.74 -6.24
N GLN A 253 11.72 -5.98 -6.24
CA GLN A 253 13.09 -6.32 -5.84
C GLN A 253 14.13 -5.61 -6.71
N ALA A 254 13.99 -5.65 -8.03
CA ALA A 254 14.89 -4.97 -8.95
C ALA A 254 14.87 -3.43 -8.78
N LEU A 255 13.71 -2.85 -8.50
CA LEU A 255 13.56 -1.41 -8.32
C LEU A 255 14.16 -0.92 -6.99
N PHE A 256 13.97 -1.67 -5.90
CA PHE A 256 14.22 -1.16 -4.54
C PHE A 256 15.18 -1.99 -3.68
N LEU A 257 15.17 -3.32 -3.78
CA LEU A 257 15.86 -4.20 -2.83
C LEU A 257 17.24 -4.66 -3.33
N GLU A 258 17.37 -5.06 -4.58
CA GLU A 258 18.62 -5.60 -5.15
C GLU A 258 19.61 -4.50 -5.56
N ALA A 259 19.10 -3.31 -5.86
CA ALA A 259 19.90 -2.22 -6.38
C ALA A 259 20.69 -1.46 -5.30
N VAL A 260 20.30 -1.61 -4.03
CA VAL A 260 20.91 -0.89 -2.90
C VAL A 260 22.11 -1.69 -2.41
N LYS A 261 23.28 -1.42 -3.02
CA LYS A 261 24.54 -2.14 -2.77
C LYS A 261 25.11 -1.95 -1.36
N HIS A 262 24.67 -0.93 -0.64
CA HIS A 262 25.08 -0.64 0.73
C HIS A 262 23.87 -0.79 1.64
N LYS A 263 23.95 -1.64 2.68
CA LYS A 263 22.91 -1.73 3.70
C LYS A 263 22.73 -0.32 4.28
N SER A 264 21.64 0.34 3.93
CA SER A 264 21.26 1.61 4.54
C SER A 264 21.02 1.36 6.03
N ASP A 265 21.47 2.27 6.89
CA ASP A 265 21.10 2.26 8.32
C ASP A 265 19.61 2.63 8.52
N LEU A 266 18.90 2.95 7.44
CA LEU A 266 17.50 3.34 7.47
C LEU A 266 16.59 2.14 7.73
N GLU A 267 15.72 2.30 8.74
CA GLU A 267 14.75 1.29 9.09
C GLU A 267 13.54 1.33 8.15
N HIS A 268 13.21 0.20 7.55
CA HIS A 268 11.93 -0.04 6.87
C HIS A 268 11.00 -0.84 7.79
N PHE A 269 9.70 -0.80 7.53
CA PHE A 269 8.69 -1.35 8.44
C PHE A 269 7.59 -2.09 7.68
N MET A 270 7.13 -3.19 8.23
CA MET A 270 6.01 -3.96 7.67
C MET A 270 4.96 -4.21 8.75
N LEU A 271 3.72 -3.79 8.49
CA LEU A 271 2.59 -4.08 9.36
C LEU A 271 1.94 -5.40 8.94
N VAL A 272 1.87 -6.37 9.84
CA VAL A 272 1.30 -7.70 9.59
C VAL A 272 0.36 -8.13 10.71
N ARG A 273 -0.56 -9.04 10.39
CA ARG A 273 -1.33 -9.77 11.41
C ARG A 273 -0.36 -10.67 12.17
N ARG A 274 -0.56 -10.84 13.48
CA ARG A 274 0.29 -11.74 14.27
C ARG A 274 0.27 -13.17 13.72
N GLY A 275 -0.90 -13.68 13.33
CA GLY A 275 -1.05 -15.02 12.79
C GLY A 275 -0.46 -16.11 13.70
N ASP A 276 0.03 -17.19 13.09
CA ASP A 276 0.78 -18.23 13.78
C ASP A 276 2.13 -17.70 14.30
N VAL A 277 2.53 -18.14 15.50
CA VAL A 277 3.72 -17.62 16.19
C VAL A 277 5.01 -17.97 15.44
N ASP A 278 5.09 -19.17 14.86
CA ASP A 278 6.29 -19.65 14.18
C ASP A 278 6.39 -19.06 12.78
N GLU A 279 5.27 -18.93 12.05
CA GLU A 279 5.21 -18.17 10.80
C GLU A 279 5.65 -16.71 10.99
N PHE A 280 5.15 -16.06 12.05
CA PHE A 280 5.51 -14.67 12.36
C PHE A 280 7.00 -14.52 12.69
N LYS A 281 7.58 -15.43 13.48
CA LYS A 281 9.03 -15.41 13.78
C LYS A 281 9.85 -15.57 12.51
N LYS A 282 9.51 -16.55 11.67
CA LYS A 282 10.19 -16.81 10.40
C LYS A 282 10.11 -15.60 9.47
N LEU A 283 8.94 -14.99 9.33
CA LEU A 283 8.75 -13.77 8.55
C LEU A 283 9.62 -12.64 9.09
N ARG A 284 9.63 -12.45 10.41
CA ARG A 284 10.42 -11.40 11.05
C ARG A 284 11.92 -11.57 10.84
N GLU A 285 12.45 -12.78 10.93
CA GLU A 285 13.85 -13.07 10.66
C GLU A 285 14.21 -12.79 9.19
N ASN A 286 13.43 -13.35 8.25
CA ASN A 286 13.64 -13.15 6.81
C ASN A 286 13.59 -11.68 6.39
N MET A 287 12.68 -10.89 6.97
CA MET A 287 12.52 -9.47 6.64
C MET A 287 13.60 -8.61 7.31
N LEU A 288 14.09 -9.01 8.49
CA LEU A 288 15.17 -8.29 9.16
C LEU A 288 16.48 -8.36 8.38
N ASP A 289 16.77 -9.48 7.72
CA ASP A 289 17.91 -9.62 6.80
C ASP A 289 17.85 -8.61 5.63
N LYS A 290 16.63 -8.22 5.24
CA LYS A 290 16.33 -7.19 4.24
C LYS A 290 16.22 -5.78 4.83
N GLY A 291 16.52 -5.58 6.12
CA GLY A 291 16.41 -4.27 6.80
C GLY A 291 14.97 -3.84 7.16
N ILE A 292 14.01 -4.77 7.11
CA ILE A 292 12.59 -4.49 7.32
C ILE A 292 12.15 -5.03 8.69
N LYS A 293 11.69 -4.13 9.57
CA LYS A 293 11.13 -4.47 10.87
C LYS A 293 9.65 -4.86 10.75
N VAL A 294 9.35 -6.12 11.05
CA VAL A 294 7.98 -6.63 11.09
C VAL A 294 7.30 -6.27 12.41
N ILE A 295 6.12 -5.66 12.32
CA ILE A 295 5.32 -5.17 13.45
C ILE A 295 3.93 -5.79 13.36
N SER A 296 3.50 -6.43 14.44
CA SER A 296 2.13 -6.92 14.56
C SER A 296 1.18 -5.77 14.90
N TYR A 297 0.16 -5.55 14.07
CA TYR A 297 -0.91 -4.58 14.39
C TYR A 297 -1.98 -5.17 15.31
N GLY A 298 -2.18 -6.49 15.27
CA GLY A 298 -3.23 -7.19 16.00
C GLY A 298 -3.25 -8.68 15.66
N ASP A 299 -4.26 -9.36 16.19
CA ASP A 299 -4.47 -10.79 15.99
C ASP A 299 -5.47 -11.03 14.85
N GLU A 300 -6.34 -10.06 14.55
CA GLU A 300 -7.33 -10.12 13.46
C GLU A 300 -7.08 -9.04 12.38
N TYR A 301 -7.52 -9.30 11.15
CA TYR A 301 -7.41 -8.31 10.06
C TYR A 301 -8.18 -7.01 10.36
N THR A 302 -9.26 -7.10 11.12
CA THR A 302 -10.09 -5.98 11.56
C THR A 302 -9.37 -5.06 12.56
N ASP A 303 -8.23 -5.47 13.11
CA ASP A 303 -7.44 -4.64 14.03
C ASP A 303 -6.59 -3.59 13.29
N LEU A 304 -6.35 -3.79 11.99
CA LEU A 304 -5.46 -2.93 11.20
C LEU A 304 -5.97 -1.47 11.08
N PRO A 305 -7.25 -1.18 10.76
CA PRO A 305 -7.73 0.19 10.63
C PRO A 305 -7.51 1.03 11.89
N GLU A 306 -7.89 0.53 13.07
CA GLU A 306 -7.72 1.26 14.34
C GLU A 306 -6.23 1.43 14.69
N TYR A 307 -5.42 0.37 14.53
CA TYR A 307 -3.98 0.45 14.77
C TYR A 307 -3.32 1.51 13.87
N PHE A 308 -3.67 1.52 12.58
CA PHE A 308 -3.07 2.38 11.59
C PHE A 308 -3.53 3.84 11.71
N GLU A 309 -4.79 4.09 12.11
CA GLU A 309 -5.29 5.43 12.42
C GLU A 309 -4.51 6.06 13.59
N ARG A 310 -4.33 5.29 14.68
CA ARG A 310 -3.53 5.72 15.84
C ARG A 310 -2.08 6.01 15.44
N LEU A 311 -1.49 5.16 14.61
CA LEU A 311 -0.13 5.37 14.10
C LEU A 311 -0.05 6.65 13.25
N THR A 312 -1.00 6.83 12.35
CA THR A 312 -1.09 7.98 11.45
C THR A 312 -1.22 9.28 12.22
N SER A 313 -2.04 9.29 13.28
CA SER A 313 -2.20 10.44 14.16
C SER A 313 -0.88 10.87 14.81
N GLU A 314 -0.10 9.92 15.33
CA GLU A 314 1.23 10.20 15.92
C GLU A 314 2.23 10.74 14.89
N ILE A 315 2.24 10.18 13.69
CA ILE A 315 3.14 10.60 12.60
C ILE A 315 2.77 12.01 12.10
N ALA A 316 1.48 12.27 11.89
CA ALA A 316 1.00 13.55 11.35
C ALA A 316 1.15 14.72 12.33
N THR A 317 0.93 14.50 13.64
CA THR A 317 1.16 15.54 14.66
C THR A 317 2.61 16.03 14.69
N ARG A 318 3.58 15.13 14.45
CA ARG A 318 5.00 15.48 14.38
C ARG A 318 5.39 16.20 13.08
N GLY A 319 4.69 15.93 11.98
CA GLY A 319 4.84 16.67 10.73
C GLY A 319 4.53 18.16 10.88
N ARG A 320 3.49 18.49 11.66
CA ARG A 320 3.06 19.89 11.93
C ARG A 320 3.95 20.64 12.91
N ALA A 321 4.54 19.96 13.90
CA ALA A 321 5.42 20.60 14.87
C ALA A 321 6.74 21.12 14.25
N GLY A 322 7.17 20.58 13.11
CA GLY A 322 8.39 20.99 12.42
C GLY A 322 8.25 22.21 11.50
N THR A 323 7.03 22.61 11.13
CA THR A 323 6.77 23.76 10.24
C THR A 323 6.43 25.06 10.98
N GLY A 324 6.27 25.01 12.31
CA GLY A 324 5.85 26.15 13.14
C GLY A 324 6.96 27.07 13.67
N LEU A 325 8.24 26.84 13.34
CA LEU A 325 9.37 27.60 13.93
C LEU A 325 10.18 28.43 12.92
N THR A 326 9.76 28.52 11.66
CA THR A 326 10.39 29.41 10.66
C THR A 326 9.35 30.33 10.05
N GLY A 327 8.89 31.32 10.82
CA GLY A 327 7.87 32.23 10.33
C GLY A 327 7.43 33.32 11.29
N TRP A 328 8.34 33.89 12.10
CA TRP A 328 8.13 35.22 12.71
C TRP A 328 9.45 35.78 13.26
N ALA A 329 10.27 36.27 12.34
CA ALA A 329 11.32 37.23 12.66
C ALA A 329 11.41 38.21 11.49
N GLY A 330 10.93 39.44 11.71
CA GLY A 330 11.14 40.55 10.78
C GLY A 330 9.92 41.42 10.50
N SER A 331 9.60 42.34 11.40
CA SER A 331 9.53 43.78 11.14
C SER A 331 8.63 44.48 12.17
N LEU A 332 9.25 44.96 13.26
CA LEU A 332 8.71 46.06 14.05
C LEU A 332 9.74 47.19 13.98
N SER A 333 9.71 47.96 12.89
CA SER A 333 10.29 49.29 12.86
C SER A 333 9.36 50.24 13.61
N GLY A 334 9.48 50.25 14.95
CA GLY A 334 8.88 51.26 15.81
C GLY A 334 9.72 52.54 15.77
N GLY A 335 9.24 53.54 15.02
CA GLY A 335 9.79 54.89 15.05
C GLY A 335 9.48 55.54 16.39
N PHE A 336 10.53 55.83 17.17
CA PHE A 336 10.44 56.71 18.34
C PHE A 336 10.36 58.16 17.87
N TYR A 337 9.18 58.77 18.02
CA TYR A 337 8.97 60.21 17.93
C TYR A 337 9.20 60.82 19.31
N PHE A 338 10.26 61.61 19.49
CA PHE A 338 10.44 62.50 20.63
C PHE A 338 9.84 63.87 20.30
N PRO A 339 8.96 64.46 21.14
CA PRO A 339 8.60 65.86 21.01
C PRO A 339 9.63 66.73 21.73
N ALA A 340 10.40 67.52 20.98
CA ALA A 340 11.18 68.62 21.52
C ALA A 340 10.36 69.91 21.41
N GLY A 341 9.89 70.41 22.55
CA GLY A 341 9.28 71.73 22.69
C GLY A 341 10.30 72.76 23.20
N CYS A 342 10.39 73.86 22.46
CA CYS A 342 10.71 75.25 22.80
C CYS A 342 11.84 75.63 23.79
N SER A 343 12.78 76.40 23.22
CA SER A 343 13.17 77.77 23.59
C SER A 343 13.97 78.01 24.88
N THR A 344 15.23 78.41 24.72
CA THR A 344 15.70 79.81 24.84
C THR A 344 17.08 79.97 24.24
#